data_AF-A0A9D7EBP1-F1
#
_entry.id   AF-A0A9D7EBP1-F1
#
_cell.length_a   1.000
_cell.length_b   1.000
_cell.length_c   1.000
_cell.angle_alpha   90.00
_cell.angle_beta   90.00
_cell.angle_gamma   90.00
#
_symmetry.space_group_name_H-M   'P 1'
#
loop_
_entity.id
_entity.type
_entity.pdbx_description
1 polymer ?
#
loop_
_entity_poly.entity_id
_entity_poly.type
_entity_poly.pdbx_seq_one_letter_code
_entity_poly.pdbx_strand_id
1 'polypeptide(L)'
;MIGAVANPGVYKLESRMDLIEALALAGGTQPDADLKAIKVSDKNGAFANIYKIDLDKQLKSGSPQRYMVQPENAIYVPARGTGTSAWNIVRDVITMGGALTSTILLINQLGDNNNSGN
;
A
#
# COMPACT_ATOMS: atom_id res chain seq x y z
N MET A 1 7.64 -6.24 -0.97
CA MET A 1 7.73 -4.77 -0.93
C MET A 1 7.43 -4.21 -2.30
N ILE A 2 6.51 -3.26 -2.41
CA ILE A 2 6.06 -2.68 -3.69
C ILE A 2 5.86 -1.17 -3.58
N GLY A 3 5.84 -0.49 -4.73
CA GLY A 3 5.66 0.96 -4.83
C GLY A 3 6.98 1.73 -5.01
N ALA A 4 7.07 2.93 -4.43
CA ALA A 4 8.17 3.88 -4.57
C ALA A 4 9.43 3.48 -3.77
N VAL A 5 9.96 2.29 -4.05
CA VAL A 5 11.20 1.75 -3.51
C VAL A 5 12.20 1.50 -4.64
N ALA A 6 13.49 1.43 -4.33
CA ALA A 6 14.52 1.27 -5.36
C ALA A 6 14.36 -0.07 -6.11
N ASN A 7 14.13 -1.16 -5.38
CA ASN A 7 13.94 -2.50 -5.94
C ASN A 7 12.62 -3.09 -5.42
N PRO A 8 11.48 -2.88 -6.10
CA PRO A 8 10.24 -3.54 -5.74
C PRO A 8 10.34 -5.04 -6.02
N GLY A 9 9.81 -5.87 -5.11
CA GLY A 9 9.93 -7.32 -5.21
C GLY A 9 9.49 -8.06 -3.96
N VAL A 10 9.57 -9.39 -4.00
CA VAL A 10 9.29 -10.26 -2.86
C VAL A 10 10.59 -10.46 -2.07
N TYR A 11 10.55 -10.14 -0.78
CA TYR A 11 11.67 -10.30 0.14
C TYR A 11 11.28 -11.35 1.18
N LYS A 12 12.07 -12.43 1.28
CA LYS A 12 11.87 -13.45 2.30
C LYS A 12 12.48 -12.95 3.60
N LEU A 13 11.63 -12.76 4.60
CA LEU A 13 12.05 -12.42 5.97
C LEU A 13 12.11 -13.72 6.77
N GLU A 14 13.27 -14.05 7.32
CA GLU A 14 13.43 -15.23 8.20
C GLU A 14 12.85 -14.99 9.59
N SER A 15 12.83 -13.74 10.04
CA SER A 15 12.32 -13.34 11.34
C SER A 15 11.75 -11.92 11.29
N ARG A 16 11.15 -11.49 12.40
CA ARG A 16 10.62 -10.13 12.56
C ARG A 16 11.76 -9.11 12.39
N MET A 17 11.52 -8.09 11.57
CA MET A 17 12.52 -7.11 11.17
C MET A 17 11.98 -5.68 11.29
N ASP A 18 12.86 -4.71 11.52
CA ASP A 18 12.46 -3.30 11.52
C ASP A 18 12.06 -2.81 10.12
N LEU A 19 11.05 -1.94 10.03
CA LEU A 19 10.60 -1.39 8.76
C LEU A 19 11.71 -0.66 7.98
N ILE A 20 12.60 0.06 8.65
CA ILE A 20 13.72 0.77 8.01
C ILE A 20 14.70 -0.24 7.42
N GLU A 21 14.99 -1.31 8.15
CA GLU A 21 15.86 -2.39 7.68
C GLU A 21 15.24 -3.12 6.47
N ALA A 22 13.93 -3.40 6.52
CA ALA A 22 13.21 -3.97 5.39
C ALA A 22 13.28 -3.05 4.15
N LEU A 23 13.16 -1.74 4.33
CA LEU A 23 13.30 -0.76 3.23
C LEU A 23 14.74 -0.72 2.71
N ALA A 24 15.73 -0.86 3.59
CA ALA A 24 17.13 -0.94 3.20
C ALA A 24 17.43 -2.18 2.35
N LEU A 25 16.82 -3.33 2.66
CA LEU A 25 16.90 -4.53 1.82
C LEU A 25 16.39 -4.31 0.40
N ALA A 26 15.40 -3.42 0.23
CA ALA A 26 14.91 -3.03 -1.08
C ALA A 26 15.77 -1.96 -1.78
N GLY A 27 16.93 -1.61 -1.23
CA GLY A 27 17.81 -0.55 -1.73
C GLY A 27 17.34 0.85 -1.34
N GLY A 28 16.46 0.97 -0.35
CA GLY A 28 15.90 2.24 0.11
C GLY A 28 14.64 2.68 -0.64
N THR A 29 14.15 3.86 -0.29
CA THR A 29 12.98 4.49 -0.91
C THR A 29 13.39 5.40 -2.07
N GLN A 30 12.50 5.57 -3.05
CA GLN A 30 12.74 6.54 -4.12
C GLN A 30 12.63 7.99 -3.62
N PRO A 31 13.25 8.98 -4.29
CA PRO A 31 13.22 10.38 -3.88
C PRO A 31 11.83 11.00 -3.82
N ASP A 32 10.87 10.44 -4.55
CA ASP A 32 9.47 10.83 -4.59
C ASP A 32 8.61 10.05 -3.59
N ALA A 33 9.14 9.10 -2.82
CA ALA A 33 8.34 8.33 -1.86
C ALA A 33 7.65 9.19 -0.79
N ASP A 34 6.40 8.87 -0.48
CA ASP A 34 5.63 9.44 0.62
C ASP A 34 5.78 8.60 1.89
N LEU A 35 6.78 8.96 2.70
CA LEU A 35 7.12 8.29 3.95
C LEU A 35 6.06 8.47 5.05
N LYS A 36 5.09 9.39 4.87
CA LYS A 36 4.03 9.63 5.87
C LYS A 36 2.86 8.65 5.74
N ALA A 37 2.83 7.88 4.65
CA ALA A 37 1.69 7.05 4.28
C ALA A 37 2.08 5.62 3.86
N ILE A 38 3.19 5.12 4.39
CA ILE A 38 3.59 3.73 4.17
C ILE A 38 2.50 2.81 4.71
N LYS A 39 2.12 1.80 3.93
CA LYS A 39 1.10 0.82 4.30
C LYS A 39 1.75 -0.52 4.54
N VAL A 40 1.47 -1.13 5.69
CA VAL A 40 1.85 -2.50 5.99
C VAL A 40 0.59 -3.34 6.13
N SER A 41 0.48 -4.36 5.30
CA SER A 41 -0.59 -5.34 5.37
C SER A 41 -0.13 -6.49 6.26
N ASP A 42 -0.89 -6.76 7.31
CA ASP A 42 -0.78 -7.97 8.11
C ASP A 42 -1.90 -8.93 7.73
N LYS A 43 -1.52 -10.13 7.29
CA LYS A 43 -2.47 -11.16 6.86
C LYS A 43 -2.72 -12.11 8.03
N ASN A 44 -3.67 -11.74 8.89
CA ASN A 44 -4.12 -12.60 9.99
C ASN A 44 -5.42 -13.32 9.61
N GLY A 45 -5.29 -14.54 9.08
CA GLY A 45 -6.43 -15.38 8.74
C GLY A 45 -7.25 -14.84 7.57
N ALA A 46 -8.57 -14.67 7.76
CA ALA A 46 -9.52 -14.29 6.70
C ALA A 46 -9.52 -12.79 6.37
N PHE A 47 -8.94 -11.94 7.22
CA PHE A 47 -8.94 -10.48 7.04
C PHE A 47 -7.52 -9.94 6.96
N ALA A 48 -7.26 -9.05 5.99
CA ALA A 48 -6.02 -8.32 5.89
C ALA A 48 -6.16 -6.98 6.63
N ASN A 49 -5.38 -6.80 7.69
CA ASN A 49 -5.30 -5.51 8.39
C ASN A 49 -4.25 -4.63 7.72
N ILE A 50 -4.61 -3.39 7.39
CA ILE A 50 -3.68 -2.44 6.78
C ILE A 50 -3.36 -1.35 7.80
N TYR A 51 -2.10 -1.28 8.20
CA TYR A 51 -1.56 -0.24 9.08
C TYR A 51 -0.92 0.87 8.25
N LYS A 52 -1.29 2.11 8.53
CA LYS A 52 -0.61 3.30 7.99
C LYS A 52 0.49 3.72 8.95
N ILE A 53 1.69 3.87 8.44
CA ILE A 53 2.89 4.23 9.21
C ILE A 53 3.42 5.56 8.67
N ASP A 54 3.69 6.48 9.60
CA ASP A 54 4.38 7.73 9.35
C ASP A 54 5.86 7.57 9.73
N LEU A 55 6.65 7.15 8.74
CA LEU A 55 8.08 6.94 8.91
C LEU A 55 8.85 8.26 8.97
N ASP A 56 8.34 9.33 8.35
CA ASP A 56 8.95 10.67 8.44
C ASP A 56 8.98 11.17 9.89
N LYS A 57 7.88 10.95 10.62
CA LYS A 57 7.82 11.26 12.06
C LYS A 57 8.82 10.42 12.86
N GLN A 58 8.98 9.13 12.55
CA GLN A 58 9.93 8.25 13.23
C GLN A 58 11.38 8.71 13.01
N LEU A 59 11.75 9.05 11.78
CA LEU A 59 13.09 9.52 11.45
C LEU A 59 13.42 10.87 12.11
N LYS A 60 12.45 11.78 12.18
CA LYS A 60 12.65 13.15 12.73
C LYS A 60 12.60 13.21 14.26
N SER A 61 11.76 12.39 14.89
CA SER A 61 11.54 12.46 16.33
C SER A 61 12.68 11.85 17.16
N GLY A 62 13.64 11.16 16.51
CA GLY A 62 14.67 10.40 17.21
C GLY A 62 14.10 9.33 18.16
N SER A 63 12.80 9.07 18.10
CA SER A 63 12.09 8.23 19.05
C SER A 63 12.13 6.78 18.59
N PRO A 64 12.37 5.82 19.50
CA PRO A 64 12.66 4.43 19.18
C PRO A 64 11.42 3.61 18.84
N GLN A 65 10.28 4.24 18.50
CA GLN A 65 9.04 3.53 18.23
C GLN A 65 9.13 2.85 16.87
N ARG A 66 9.88 1.75 16.83
CA ARG A 66 10.23 0.95 15.67
C ARG A 66 9.06 0.09 15.28
N TYR A 67 8.66 0.19 14.01
CA TYR A 67 7.62 -0.70 13.50
C TYR A 67 8.25 -2.01 13.06
N MET A 68 7.79 -3.09 13.66
CA MET A 68 8.31 -4.42 13.40
C MET A 68 7.44 -5.13 12.35
N VAL A 69 8.04 -5.40 11.20
CA VAL A 69 7.46 -6.14 10.09
C VAL A 69 7.64 -7.63 10.36
N GLN A 70 6.60 -8.41 10.13
CA GLN A 70 6.63 -9.86 10.26
C GLN A 70 6.76 -10.53 8.90
N PRO A 71 7.22 -11.79 8.85
CA PRO A 71 7.07 -12.62 7.65
C PRO A 71 5.61 -12.58 7.15
N GLU A 72 5.41 -12.74 5.84
CA GLU A 72 4.10 -12.63 5.16
C GLU A 72 3.48 -11.22 5.11
N ASN A 73 4.07 -10.21 5.76
CA ASN A 73 3.58 -8.85 5.64
C ASN A 73 3.91 -8.24 4.27
N ALA A 74 2.94 -7.58 3.66
CA ALA A 74 3.14 -6.82 2.43
C ALA A 74 3.35 -5.34 2.76
N ILE A 75 4.49 -4.79 2.38
CA ILE A 75 4.82 -3.37 2.53
C ILE A 75 4.57 -2.65 1.19
N TYR A 76 3.75 -1.62 1.23
CA TYR A 76 3.53 -0.70 0.11
C TYR A 76 3.99 0.72 0.47
N VAL A 77 4.85 1.28 -0.38
CA VAL A 77 5.36 2.65 -0.26
C VAL A 77 4.73 3.50 -1.37
N PRO A 78 3.84 4.46 -1.05
CA PRO A 78 3.30 5.37 -2.06
C PRO A 78 4.35 6.38 -2.56
N ALA A 79 4.19 6.89 -3.77
CA ALA A 79 4.88 8.10 -4.23
C ALA A 79 4.06 9.35 -3.91
N ARG A 80 4.75 10.47 -3.66
CA ARG A 80 4.17 11.80 -3.45
C ARG A 80 3.53 12.25 -4.76
N GLY A 81 2.28 12.65 -4.69
CA GLY A 81 1.53 13.09 -5.88
C GLY A 81 0.89 11.97 -6.70
N THR A 82 1.00 10.70 -6.29
CA THR A 82 0.11 9.67 -6.81
C THR A 82 -1.28 9.89 -6.23
N GLY A 83 -2.09 10.66 -6.95
CA GLY A 83 -3.52 10.82 -6.71
C GLY A 83 -4.19 9.47 -6.52
N THR A 84 -5.21 9.47 -5.67
CA THR A 84 -5.99 8.38 -5.08
C THR A 84 -6.63 7.34 -6.02
N SER A 85 -6.18 7.17 -7.26
CA SER A 85 -6.96 6.52 -8.32
C SER A 85 -6.75 5.01 -8.48
N ALA A 86 -5.72 4.40 -7.89
CA ALA A 86 -5.47 2.94 -8.05
C ALA A 86 -5.78 2.10 -6.80
N TRP A 87 -6.14 2.71 -5.66
CA TRP A 87 -6.35 1.99 -4.39
C TRP A 87 -7.80 1.60 -4.11
N ASN A 88 -8.75 2.24 -4.80
CA ASN A 88 -10.17 1.91 -4.64
C ASN A 88 -10.56 0.59 -5.31
N ILE A 89 -9.73 0.07 -6.23
CA ILE A 89 -10.00 -1.18 -6.96
C ILE A 89 -9.56 -2.43 -6.16
N VAL A 90 -8.61 -2.28 -5.25
CA VAL A 90 -8.13 -3.40 -4.41
C VAL A 90 -8.97 -3.55 -3.14
N ARG A 91 -9.69 -2.48 -2.72
CA ARG A 91 -10.53 -2.51 -1.51
C ARG A 91 -11.76 -3.40 -1.62
N ASP A 92 -12.22 -3.71 -2.83
CA ASP A 92 -13.47 -4.48 -3.02
C ASP A 92 -13.24 -5.95 -3.43
N VAL A 93 -11.99 -6.40 -3.59
CA VAL A 93 -11.67 -7.76 -4.06
C VAL A 93 -11.15 -8.71 -2.96
N ILE A 94 -10.75 -8.22 -1.78
CA ILE A 94 -10.15 -9.08 -0.73
C ILE A 94 -11.15 -9.40 0.39
N THR A 95 -12.37 -9.80 0.03
CA THR A 95 -13.30 -10.47 0.98
C THR A 95 -13.92 -11.72 0.38
N MET A 96 -13.12 -12.54 -0.33
CA MET A 96 -13.64 -13.78 -0.87
C MET A 96 -12.62 -14.91 -0.82
N GLY A 97 -12.68 -15.67 0.26
CA GLY A 97 -12.55 -17.11 0.11
C GLY A 97 -13.70 -17.59 -0.77
N GLY A 98 -13.45 -17.73 -2.08
CA GLY A 98 -14.33 -18.42 -3.02
C GLY A 98 -15.69 -17.77 -3.33
N ALA A 99 -15.74 -16.92 -4.36
CA ALA A 99 -16.84 -16.86 -5.31
C ALA A 99 -16.39 -16.12 -6.57
N LEU A 100 -16.63 -16.70 -7.74
CA LEU A 100 -16.45 -16.06 -9.03
C LEU A 100 -17.68 -15.18 -9.30
N THR A 101 -17.59 -13.86 -9.27
CA THR A 101 -18.61 -13.02 -9.92
C THR A 101 -17.98 -11.75 -10.47
N SER A 102 -18.00 -11.66 -11.79
CA SER A 102 -17.51 -10.60 -12.65
C SER A 102 -18.05 -9.21 -12.27
N THR A 103 -17.18 -8.33 -11.75
CA THR A 103 -17.41 -6.88 -11.79
C THR A 103 -16.10 -6.17 -12.11
N ILE A 104 -15.68 -6.32 -13.37
CA ILE A 104 -14.76 -5.39 -14.02
C ILE A 104 -15.61 -4.65 -15.06
N LEU A 105 -15.52 -3.31 -15.03
CA LEU A 105 -16.15 -2.29 -15.88
C LEU A 105 -17.48 -1.71 -15.38
N LEU A 106 -17.37 -0.62 -14.61
CA LEU A 106 -18.26 0.54 -14.77
C LEU A 106 -17.58 1.81 -14.25
N ILE A 107 -16.55 2.24 -14.98
CA ILE A 107 -16.09 3.62 -14.95
C ILE A 107 -16.25 4.13 -16.38
N ASN A 108 -17.47 4.58 -16.75
CA ASN A 108 -17.69 5.74 -17.62
C ASN A 108 -19.14 6.17 -17.94
N GLN A 109 -20.20 5.73 -17.24
CA GLN A 109 -21.58 6.03 -17.70
C GLN A 109 -22.38 7.10 -16.94
N LEU A 110 -21.75 8.02 -16.21
CA LEU A 110 -22.47 9.15 -15.59
C LEU A 110 -21.71 10.47 -15.75
N GLY A 111 -21.50 10.86 -17.00
CA GLY A 111 -20.87 12.14 -17.33
C GLY A 111 -21.38 12.81 -18.60
N ASP A 112 -22.49 12.33 -19.19
CA ASP A 112 -23.07 12.98 -20.36
C ASP A 112 -24.60 12.90 -20.30
N ASN A 113 -25.21 13.95 -19.79
CA ASN A 113 -26.64 14.28 -19.97
C ASN A 113 -26.87 15.72 -19.48
N ASN A 114 -26.12 16.66 -20.05
CA ASN A 114 -26.43 18.08 -19.95
C ASN A 114 -26.05 18.81 -21.23
N ASN A 115 -26.59 18.34 -22.36
CA ASN A 115 -26.81 19.21 -23.51
C ASN A 115 -27.92 18.65 -24.43
N SER A 116 -29.16 19.05 -24.16
CA SER A 116 -30.19 19.12 -25.20
C SER A 116 -31.11 20.29 -24.88
N GLY A 117 -30.54 21.49 -24.91
CA GLY A 117 -31.29 22.71 -25.16
C GLY A 117 -31.30 22.98 -26.66
N ASN A 118 -32.36 22.55 -27.34
CA ASN A 118 -33.06 23.23 -28.45
C ASN A 118 -34.12 22.29 -29.05
#